data_AF-A0A1R7QBY5-F1
#
_entry.id   AF-A0A1R7QBY5-F1
#
_cell.length_a   1.000
_cell.length_b   1.000
_cell.length_c   1.000
_cell.angle_alpha   90.00
_cell.angle_beta   90.00
_cell.angle_gamma   90.00
#
_symmetry.space_group_name_H-M   'P 1'
#
loop_
_entity.id
_entity.type
_entity.pdbx_description
1 polymer ?
#
loop_
_entity_poly.entity_id
_entity_poly.type
_entity_poly.pdbx_seq_one_letter_code
_entity_poly.pdbx_strand_id
1 'polypeptide(L)'
;MVVIFRILENIVIRDIIVSDDILLIFVFLIIPFGILLLLFTYMYNKVYIKNNKRDFLVFFFGEKDGDDFSRVGGDLIVVAYWFLIYYSNYKTLSAKLHFPSINDKKNKPIPIIPNTYRENVEVFEEKHKGWLLINLLSMYLGFFLGIIFLVYGFFMES
;
A
#
# COMPACT_ATOMS: atom_id res chain seq x y z
N MET A 1 0.85 32.07 10.12
CA MET A 1 0.76 30.78 9.40
C MET A 1 -0.67 30.47 8.92
N VAL A 2 -1.69 30.55 9.78
CA VAL A 2 -3.10 30.29 9.42
C VAL A 2 -3.69 31.27 8.39
N VAL A 3 -3.25 32.54 8.40
CA VAL A 3 -3.76 33.57 7.48
C VAL A 3 -3.22 33.39 6.05
N ILE A 4 -1.95 32.98 5.90
CA ILE A 4 -1.34 32.73 4.59
C ILE A 4 -1.97 31.50 3.93
N PHE A 5 -2.24 30.43 4.69
CA PHE A 5 -2.96 29.25 4.18
C PHE A 5 -4.37 29.57 3.68
N ARG A 6 -5.13 30.40 4.40
CA ARG A 6 -6.47 30.83 3.96
C ARG A 6 -6.44 31.73 2.72
N ILE A 7 -5.43 32.57 2.59
CA ILE A 7 -5.25 33.42 1.41
C ILE A 7 -4.83 32.57 0.21
N LEU A 8 -3.91 31.60 0.40
CA LEU A 8 -3.56 30.63 -0.63
C LEU A 8 -4.75 29.76 -1.05
N GLU A 9 -5.53 29.23 -0.10
CA GLU A 9 -6.76 28.47 -0.39
C GLU A 9 -7.73 29.28 -1.26
N ASN A 10 -8.01 30.54 -0.90
CA ASN A 10 -8.95 31.37 -1.63
C ASN A 10 -8.46 31.79 -3.02
N ILE A 11 -7.15 31.98 -3.21
CA ILE A 11 -6.58 32.35 -4.52
C ILE A 11 -6.50 31.11 -5.42
N VAL A 12 -5.96 30.00 -4.92
CA VAL A 12 -5.80 28.75 -5.69
C VAL A 12 -7.15 28.16 -6.08
N ILE A 13 -8.13 28.10 -5.17
CA ILE A 13 -9.48 27.60 -5.49
C ILE A 13 -10.18 28.50 -6.51
N ARG A 14 -10.01 29.83 -6.41
CA ARG A 14 -10.60 30.78 -7.36
C ARG A 14 -9.98 30.66 -8.75
N ASP A 15 -8.67 30.51 -8.84
CA ASP A 15 -7.97 30.32 -10.11
C ASP A 15 -8.32 28.97 -10.75
N ILE A 16 -8.53 27.91 -9.96
CA ILE A 16 -9.04 26.62 -10.46
C ILE A 16 -10.47 26.74 -11.03
N ILE A 17 -11.35 27.50 -10.39
CA ILE A 17 -12.76 27.67 -10.82
C ILE A 17 -12.86 28.53 -12.08
N VAL A 18 -11.93 29.47 -12.28
CA VAL A 18 -11.91 30.41 -13.41
C VAL A 18 -11.02 29.93 -14.56
N SER A 19 -10.17 28.93 -14.33
CA SER A 19 -9.26 28.37 -15.33
C SER A 19 -9.94 27.32 -16.22
N ASP A 20 -9.77 27.45 -17.53
CA ASP A 20 -10.07 26.41 -18.52
C ASP A 20 -9.00 25.30 -18.58
N ASP A 21 -7.99 25.35 -17.70
CA ASP A 21 -6.91 24.37 -17.65
C ASP A 21 -7.37 23.07 -16.98
N ILE A 22 -7.80 22.14 -17.83
CA ILE A 22 -8.17 20.77 -17.47
C ILE A 22 -7.06 20.07 -16.67
N LEU A 23 -5.78 20.39 -16.91
CA LEU A 23 -4.65 19.78 -16.22
C LEU A 23 -4.60 20.22 -14.75
N LEU A 24 -4.80 21.51 -14.48
CA LEU A 24 -4.87 22.07 -13.12
C LEU A 24 -6.05 21.47 -12.34
N ILE A 25 -7.23 21.38 -12.96
CA ILE A 25 -8.42 20.75 -12.36
C ILE A 25 -8.14 19.28 -12.04
N PHE A 26 -7.52 18.55 -12.96
CA PHE A 26 -7.18 17.14 -12.76
C PHE A 26 -6.21 16.96 -11.59
N VAL A 27 -5.15 17.76 -11.51
CA VAL A 27 -4.15 17.69 -10.42
C VAL A 27 -4.75 18.05 -9.08
N PHE A 28 -5.67 19.02 -9.03
CA PHE A 28 -6.39 19.35 -7.81
C PHE A 28 -7.24 18.17 -7.30
N LEU A 29 -7.88 17.43 -8.22
CA LEU A 29 -8.69 16.25 -7.89
C LEU A 29 -7.86 15.06 -7.40
N ILE A 30 -6.54 15.02 -7.66
CA ILE A 30 -5.66 13.96 -7.18
C ILE A 30 -5.66 13.87 -5.65
N ILE A 31 -5.64 15.01 -4.95
CA ILE A 31 -5.57 15.04 -3.48
C ILE A 31 -6.80 14.37 -2.84
N PRO A 32 -8.05 14.85 -3.09
CA PRO A 32 -9.22 14.23 -2.48
C PRO A 32 -9.41 12.78 -2.97
N PHE A 33 -9.10 12.48 -4.23
CA PHE A 33 -9.13 11.11 -4.74
C PHE A 33 -8.13 10.20 -4.02
N GLY A 34 -6.90 10.67 -3.78
CA GLY A 34 -5.87 9.93 -3.06
C GLY A 34 -6.27 9.62 -1.61
N ILE A 35 -6.88 10.59 -0.92
CA ILE A 35 -7.43 10.37 0.43
C ILE A 35 -8.53 9.31 0.40
N LEU A 36 -9.47 9.41 -0.55
CA LEU A 36 -10.53 8.41 -0.71
C LEU A 36 -9.93 7.04 -1.00
N LEU A 37 -8.95 6.93 -1.90
CA LEU A 37 -8.27 5.69 -2.25
C LEU A 37 -7.62 5.04 -1.02
N LEU A 38 -6.92 5.82 -0.19
CA LEU A 38 -6.32 5.35 1.05
C LEU A 38 -7.39 4.83 2.03
N LEU A 39 -8.49 5.58 2.21
CA LEU A 39 -9.59 5.19 3.09
C LEU A 39 -10.28 3.91 2.62
N PHE A 40 -10.60 3.81 1.33
CA PHE A 40 -11.22 2.62 0.74
C PHE A 40 -10.30 1.41 0.89
N THR A 41 -9.00 1.56 0.62
CA THR A 41 -8.03 0.47 0.72
C THR A 41 -7.86 0.01 2.16
N TYR A 42 -7.77 0.94 3.11
CA TYR A 42 -7.69 0.62 4.53
C TYR A 42 -8.94 -0.12 5.02
N MET A 43 -10.13 0.37 4.68
CA MET A 43 -11.39 -0.27 5.06
C MET A 43 -11.54 -1.66 4.43
N TYR A 44 -11.20 -1.79 3.15
CA TYR A 44 -11.17 -3.07 2.45
C TYR A 44 -10.23 -4.06 3.15
N ASN A 45 -9.00 -3.66 3.44
CA ASN A 45 -8.02 -4.51 4.13
C ASN A 45 -8.49 -4.92 5.51
N LYS A 46 -9.02 -3.98 6.28
CA LYS A 46 -9.54 -4.24 7.62
C LYS A 46 -10.62 -5.32 7.60
N VAL A 47 -11.57 -5.24 6.68
CA VAL A 47 -12.65 -6.23 6.53
C VAL A 47 -12.10 -7.57 6.03
N TYR A 48 -11.28 -7.54 4.97
CA TYR A 48 -10.77 -8.76 4.36
C TYR A 48 -9.88 -9.57 5.30
N ILE A 49 -8.92 -8.91 5.96
CA ILE A 49 -7.99 -9.56 6.91
C ILE A 49 -8.76 -10.10 8.11
N LYS A 50 -9.78 -9.38 8.60
CA LYS A 50 -10.63 -9.88 9.69
C LYS A 50 -11.34 -11.18 9.30
N ASN A 51 -11.87 -11.27 8.08
CA ASN A 51 -12.58 -12.45 7.60
C ASN A 51 -11.64 -13.63 7.29
N ASN A 52 -10.36 -13.36 7.00
CA ASN A 52 -9.37 -14.37 6.65
C ASN A 52 -8.24 -14.45 7.70
N LYS A 53 -8.52 -14.08 8.96
CA LYS A 53 -7.51 -13.85 10.00
C LYS A 53 -6.50 -15.01 10.12
N ARG A 54 -7.01 -16.24 10.14
CA ARG A 54 -6.18 -17.45 10.28
C ARG A 54 -5.19 -17.59 9.13
N ASP A 55 -5.62 -17.34 7.89
CA ASP A 55 -4.76 -17.48 6.73
C ASP A 55 -3.58 -16.51 6.78
N PHE A 56 -3.84 -15.26 7.18
CA PHE A 56 -2.78 -14.25 7.35
C PHE A 56 -1.84 -14.60 8.49
N LEU A 57 -2.34 -15.11 9.62
CA LEU A 57 -1.50 -15.53 10.74
C LEU A 57 -0.59 -16.70 10.38
N VAL A 58 -1.17 -17.74 9.79
CA VAL A 58 -0.41 -18.91 9.34
C VAL A 58 0.60 -18.50 8.27
N PHE A 59 0.22 -17.63 7.35
CA PHE A 59 1.13 -17.14 6.32
C PHE A 59 2.32 -16.34 6.89
N PHE A 60 2.07 -15.39 7.79
CA PHE A 60 3.13 -14.54 8.33
C PHE A 60 3.99 -15.22 9.38
N PHE A 61 3.39 -16.04 10.24
CA PHE A 61 4.04 -16.57 11.44
C PHE A 61 4.08 -18.10 11.51
N GLY A 62 3.28 -18.81 10.70
CA GLY A 62 3.11 -20.26 10.82
C GLY A 62 2.08 -20.64 11.89
N GLU A 63 1.73 -21.92 11.96
CA GLU A 63 0.66 -22.42 12.84
C GLU A 63 0.93 -22.15 14.33
N LYS A 64 2.18 -22.28 14.80
CA LYS A 64 2.53 -22.11 16.22
C LYS A 64 2.68 -20.65 16.62
N ASP A 65 3.45 -19.88 15.86
CA ASP A 65 3.80 -18.50 16.25
C ASP A 65 2.66 -17.51 15.92
N GLY A 66 1.70 -17.89 15.06
CA GLY A 66 0.50 -17.10 14.76
C GLY A 66 -0.46 -16.97 15.95
N ASP A 67 -0.58 -18.02 16.77
CA ASP A 67 -1.40 -17.99 17.99
C ASP A 67 -0.79 -17.05 19.03
N ASP A 68 0.54 -17.07 19.18
CA ASP A 68 1.27 -16.17 20.08
C ASP A 68 1.17 -14.70 19.64
N PHE A 69 1.27 -14.41 18.34
CA PHE A 69 1.07 -13.06 17.81
C PHE A 69 -0.34 -12.51 18.11
N SER A 70 -1.36 -13.36 17.96
CA SER A 70 -2.73 -12.97 18.30
C SER A 70 -2.92 -12.67 19.78
N ARG A 71 -2.22 -13.42 20.65
CA ARG A 71 -2.31 -13.27 22.10
C ARG A 71 -1.67 -11.97 22.62
N VAL A 72 -0.59 -11.51 21.99
CA VAL A 72 0.08 -10.24 22.35
C VAL A 72 -0.59 -9.00 21.74
N GLY A 73 -1.70 -9.17 21.01
CA GLY A 73 -2.48 -8.06 20.45
C GLY A 73 -1.86 -7.43 19.20
N GLY A 74 -1.06 -8.19 18.44
CA GLY A 74 -0.45 -7.68 17.22
C GLY A 74 -1.47 -7.29 16.14
N ASP A 75 -1.18 -6.22 15.39
CA ASP A 75 -2.05 -5.73 14.31
C ASP A 75 -1.65 -6.33 12.95
N LEU A 76 -2.47 -7.25 12.46
CA LEU A 76 -2.26 -7.90 11.15
C LEU A 76 -2.35 -6.93 9.98
N ILE A 77 -3.06 -5.81 10.12
CA ILE A 77 -3.14 -4.81 9.05
C ILE A 77 -1.76 -4.19 8.83
N VAL A 78 -1.07 -3.84 9.92
CA VAL A 78 0.29 -3.28 9.86
C VAL A 78 1.25 -4.28 9.21
N VAL A 79 1.20 -5.55 9.63
CA VAL A 79 2.05 -6.62 9.06
C VAL A 79 1.73 -6.84 7.58
N ALA A 80 0.45 -6.82 7.20
CA ALA A 80 0.03 -6.94 5.81
C ALA A 80 0.55 -5.78 4.94
N TYR A 81 0.59 -4.54 5.45
CA TYR A 81 1.19 -3.43 4.73
C TYR A 81 2.69 -3.61 4.48
N TRP A 82 3.44 -4.07 5.48
CA TRP A 82 4.87 -4.40 5.32
C TRP A 82 5.07 -5.49 4.28
N PHE A 83 4.26 -6.54 4.33
CA PHE A 83 4.27 -7.59 3.33
C PHE A 83 3.96 -7.03 1.93
N LEU A 84 2.95 -6.20 1.75
CA LEU A 84 2.57 -5.62 0.45
C LEU A 84 3.69 -4.75 -0.15
N ILE A 85 4.41 -3.99 0.68
CA ILE A 85 5.59 -3.24 0.24
C ILE A 85 6.67 -4.20 -0.28
N TYR A 86 6.99 -5.24 0.49
CA TYR A 86 8.01 -6.22 0.05
C TYR A 86 7.57 -6.99 -1.21
N TYR A 87 6.31 -7.42 -1.23
CA TYR A 87 5.68 -8.18 -2.32
C TYR A 87 5.59 -7.38 -3.62
N SER A 88 5.24 -6.09 -3.54
CA SER A 88 5.20 -5.20 -4.71
C SER A 88 6.59 -5.04 -5.35
N ASN A 89 7.64 -4.90 -4.53
CA ASN A 89 9.02 -4.86 -5.01
C ASN A 89 9.43 -6.18 -5.68
N TYR A 90 9.08 -7.31 -5.06
CA TYR A 90 9.32 -8.65 -5.62
C TYR A 90 8.68 -8.83 -7.01
N LYS A 91 7.41 -8.41 -7.18
CA LYS A 91 6.69 -8.57 -8.46
C LYS A 91 7.10 -7.58 -9.55
N THR A 92 7.54 -6.36 -9.19
CA THR A 92 7.72 -5.27 -10.16
C THR A 92 9.16 -5.04 -10.57
N LEU A 93 10.10 -5.13 -9.64
CA LEU A 93 11.47 -4.70 -9.91
C LEU A 93 12.39 -5.83 -10.36
N SER A 94 11.97 -7.10 -10.31
CA SER A 94 12.80 -8.28 -10.65
C SER A 94 14.19 -8.28 -9.95
N ALA A 95 14.39 -7.40 -8.97
CA ALA A 95 15.70 -7.00 -8.51
C ALA A 95 15.96 -7.66 -7.16
N LYS A 96 16.65 -8.81 -7.16
CA LYS A 96 17.36 -9.45 -6.03
C LYS A 96 16.60 -9.72 -4.71
N LEU A 97 15.48 -9.06 -4.41
CA LEU A 97 14.59 -9.27 -3.28
C LEU A 97 13.70 -10.46 -3.61
N HIS A 98 14.22 -11.66 -3.35
CA HIS A 98 13.45 -12.88 -3.47
C HIS A 98 12.99 -13.29 -2.08
N PHE A 99 11.76 -13.79 -1.98
CA PHE A 99 11.41 -14.61 -0.83
C PHE A 99 12.33 -15.84 -0.84
N PRO A 100 13.02 -16.14 0.27
CA PRO A 100 13.88 -17.31 0.32
C PRO A 100 13.03 -18.58 0.24
N SER A 101 13.63 -19.66 -0.29
CA SER A 101 13.01 -20.98 -0.22
C SER A 101 13.09 -21.53 1.21
N ILE A 102 12.11 -22.33 1.62
CA ILE A 102 12.17 -23.09 2.88
C ILE A 102 13.45 -23.95 2.96
N ASN A 103 13.96 -24.39 1.81
CA ASN A 103 15.17 -25.22 1.72
C ASN A 103 16.47 -24.41 1.75
N ASP A 104 16.41 -23.07 1.72
CA ASP A 104 17.59 -22.22 1.77
C ASP A 104 18.13 -22.16 3.21
N LYS A 105 19.31 -22.75 3.43
CA LYS A 105 19.96 -22.76 4.75
C LYS A 105 20.64 -21.43 5.10
N LYS A 106 20.88 -20.55 4.12
CA LYS A 106 21.66 -19.32 4.29
C LYS A 106 20.77 -18.10 4.46
N ASN A 107 19.60 -18.09 3.82
CA ASN A 107 18.69 -16.96 3.83
C ASN A 107 17.42 -17.27 4.61
N LYS A 108 16.91 -16.28 5.36
CA LYS A 108 15.64 -16.37 6.08
C LYS A 108 14.74 -15.18 5.71
N PRO A 109 13.41 -15.33 5.82
CA PRO A 109 12.49 -14.23 5.62
C PRO A 109 12.77 -13.08 6.59
N ILE A 110 12.23 -11.90 6.27
CA ILE A 110 12.37 -10.73 7.14
C ILE A 110 11.69 -11.00 8.50
N PRO A 111 12.29 -10.57 9.64
CA PRO A 111 11.83 -10.97 10.97
C PRO A 111 10.37 -10.63 11.31
N ILE A 112 9.78 -9.62 10.67
CA ILE A 112 8.39 -9.20 10.89
C ILE A 112 7.36 -10.16 10.26
N ILE A 113 7.76 -10.92 9.23
CA ILE A 113 6.95 -11.93 8.54
C ILE A 113 7.77 -13.22 8.39
N PRO A 114 8.12 -13.89 9.50
CA PRO A 114 9.14 -14.93 9.54
C PRO A 114 8.78 -16.20 8.75
N ASN A 115 7.51 -16.42 8.42
CA ASN A 115 7.04 -17.59 7.67
C ASN A 115 6.79 -17.32 6.17
N THR A 116 7.09 -16.13 5.66
CA THR A 116 6.87 -15.81 4.23
C THR A 116 8.02 -16.31 3.36
N TYR A 117 8.16 -17.63 3.27
CA TYR A 117 9.00 -18.28 2.28
C TYR A 117 8.32 -18.28 0.92
N ARG A 118 9.09 -18.44 -0.15
CA ARG A 118 8.57 -18.45 -1.52
C ARG A 118 7.42 -19.45 -1.70
N GLU A 119 7.58 -20.66 -1.18
CA GLU A 119 6.56 -21.72 -1.28
C GLU A 119 5.27 -21.33 -0.56
N ASN A 120 5.37 -20.65 0.59
CA ASN A 120 4.19 -20.16 1.33
C ASN A 120 3.54 -18.96 0.64
N VAL A 121 4.34 -18.11 -0.02
CA VAL A 121 3.85 -17.00 -0.84
C VAL A 121 3.05 -17.52 -2.02
N GLU A 122 3.53 -18.55 -2.72
CA GLU A 122 2.81 -19.17 -3.84
C GLU A 122 1.43 -19.70 -3.40
N VAL A 123 1.37 -20.43 -2.29
CA VAL A 123 0.11 -20.92 -1.72
C VAL A 123 -0.82 -19.78 -1.31
N PHE A 124 -0.27 -18.73 -0.69
CA PHE A 124 -1.05 -17.55 -0.31
C PHE A 124 -1.56 -16.78 -1.53
N GLU A 125 -0.75 -16.66 -2.58
CA GLU A 125 -1.10 -16.03 -3.86
C GLU A 125 -2.29 -16.74 -4.52
N GLU A 126 -2.30 -18.07 -4.54
CA GLU A 126 -3.41 -18.84 -5.11
C GLU A 126 -4.74 -18.56 -4.38
N LYS A 127 -4.69 -18.50 -3.05
CA LYS A 127 -5.88 -18.31 -2.23
C LYS A 127 -6.37 -16.85 -2.17
N HIS A 128 -5.43 -15.89 -2.15
CA HIS A 128 -5.72 -14.47 -1.90
C HIS A 128 -5.38 -13.56 -3.09
N LYS A 129 -5.33 -14.10 -4.31
CA LYS A 129 -5.03 -13.36 -5.55
C LYS A 129 -5.80 -12.05 -5.70
N GLY A 130 -7.11 -12.07 -5.42
CA GLY A 130 -7.95 -10.88 -5.53
C GLY A 130 -7.55 -9.78 -4.55
N TRP A 131 -7.22 -10.15 -3.31
CA TRP A 131 -6.75 -9.21 -2.29
C TRP A 131 -5.40 -8.60 -2.66
N LEU A 132 -4.48 -9.41 -3.17
CA LEU A 132 -3.18 -8.95 -3.66
C LEU A 132 -3.33 -7.98 -4.83
N LEU A 133 -4.19 -8.32 -5.81
CA LEU A 133 -4.41 -7.49 -6.99
C LEU A 133 -5.00 -6.12 -6.64
N ILE A 134 -6.01 -6.08 -5.77
CA ILE A 134 -6.63 -4.82 -5.34
C ILE A 134 -5.62 -3.94 -4.60
N ASN A 135 -4.81 -4.53 -3.71
CA ASN A 135 -3.80 -3.79 -2.97
C ASN A 135 -2.67 -3.27 -3.86
N LEU A 136 -2.15 -4.11 -4.76
CA LEU A 136 -1.13 -3.68 -5.72
C LEU A 136 -1.64 -2.58 -6.65
N LEU A 137 -2.88 -2.72 -7.16
CA LEU A 137 -3.50 -1.70 -7.99
C LEU A 137 -3.64 -0.37 -7.23
N SER A 138 -4.10 -0.42 -5.98
CA SER A 138 -4.22 0.77 -5.13
C SER A 138 -2.86 1.42 -4.86
N MET A 139 -1.84 0.63 -4.52
CA MET A 139 -0.48 1.12 -4.29
C MET A 139 0.11 1.79 -5.54
N TYR A 140 0.01 1.15 -6.70
CA TYR A 140 0.54 1.72 -7.94
C TYR A 140 -0.26 2.93 -8.38
N LEU A 141 -1.58 2.90 -8.28
CA LEU A 141 -2.42 4.06 -8.58
C LEU A 141 -2.03 5.25 -7.70
N GLY A 142 -1.89 5.03 -6.38
CA GLY A 142 -1.42 6.07 -5.45
C GLY A 142 -0.03 6.60 -5.81
N PHE A 143 0.91 5.71 -6.17
CA PHE A 143 2.26 6.09 -6.59
C PHE A 143 2.27 6.93 -7.88
N PHE A 144 1.54 6.50 -8.91
CA PHE A 144 1.43 7.23 -10.18
C PHE A 144 0.77 8.59 -10.00
N LEU A 145 -0.30 8.66 -9.21
CA LEU A 145 -0.96 9.92 -8.87
C LEU A 145 -0.02 10.87 -8.12
N GLY A 146 0.78 10.34 -7.19
CA GLY A 146 1.82 11.11 -6.50
C GLY A 146 2.87 11.66 -7.45
N ILE A 147 3.33 10.88 -8.43
CA ILE A 147 4.27 11.36 -9.47
C ILE A 147 3.63 12.49 -10.28
N ILE A 148 2.39 12.33 -10.75
CA ILE A 148 1.71 13.37 -11.54
C ILE A 148 1.61 14.67 -10.74
N PHE A 149 1.20 14.57 -9.47
CA PHE A 149 1.12 15.72 -8.57
C PHE A 149 2.49 16.41 -8.40
N LEU A 150 3.55 15.65 -8.15
CA LEU A 150 4.90 16.19 -7.99
C LEU A 150 5.42 16.83 -9.29
N VAL A 151 5.28 16.16 -10.42
CA VAL A 151 5.70 16.69 -11.73
C VAL A 151 4.97 18.00 -12.03
N TYR A 152 3.66 18.06 -11.81
CA TYR A 152 2.92 19.31 -11.97
C TYR A 152 3.47 20.42 -11.06
N GLY A 153 3.61 20.14 -9.75
CA GLY A 153 4.12 21.12 -8.80
C GLY A 153 5.55 21.61 -9.12
N PHE A 154 6.43 20.73 -9.60
CA PHE A 154 7.82 21.09 -9.92
C PHE A 154 7.98 21.83 -11.27
N PHE A 155 7.18 21.50 -12.28
CA PHE A 155 7.38 22.01 -13.65
C PHE A 155 6.40 23.12 -14.05
N MET A 156 5.27 23.30 -13.34
CA MET A 156 4.25 24.29 -13.70
C MET A 156 4.21 25.50 -12.75
N GLU A 157 5.02 25.52 -11.68
CA GLU A 157 5.28 26.72 -10.86
C GLU A 157 6.39 27.64 -11.45
N SER A 158 6.83 27.45 -12.70
CA SER A 158 7.85 28.29 -13.37
C SER A 158 7.27 29.43 -14.20
#